data_AF-A0A1Y3Y1E9-F1
#
_entry.id   AF-A0A1Y3Y1E9-F1
#
_cell.length_a   1.000
_cell.length_b   1.000
_cell.length_c   1.000
_cell.angle_alpha   90.00
_cell.angle_beta   90.00
_cell.angle_gamma   90.00
#
_symmetry.space_group_name_H-M   'P 1'
#
loop_
_entity.id
_entity.type
_entity.pdbx_description
1 polymer ?
#
loop_
_entity_poly.entity_id
_entity_poly.type
_entity_poly.pdbx_seq_one_letter_code
_entity_poly.pdbx_strand_id
1 'polypeptide(L)'
;MTRSAFRLAALGLCAGLLFTICTGCAPAAPASSQAPASSAAESTLTVTLPDPLPEPIQPTEEDLAAITDVLETRFRVDWDRPGRYLTARLDSVQVIPPKEWAGLQIPLTDNTPWLDGRSCLDCITDPGGCLLMVRTTTEYTPEAILCAPQYSDGVADHVYLALKEETGWTIADGWRYYMGGEPPTPSTDPMQQELELTMQQWITLQHQTRALALSGIFRNLEDPLTELTPAECAWYLYARSESWFGLTEEGRTETSSSIIFQADFAEENASWTSDWRGGGPCMPKALKGPEEVFPAQNPDEETIRAALDADPDAIVYERTGDTVTATLTLPLENGTIAMEYTFGLVQDSTGPVSRTWLQTARRL
;
A
#
# COMPACT_ATOMS: atom_id res chain seq x y z
N MET A 1 26.29 -51.19 40.17
CA MET A 1 24.95 -51.44 39.59
C MET A 1 24.68 -50.30 38.60
N THR A 2 25.05 -50.46 37.32
CA THR A 2 24.19 -50.89 36.17
C THR A 2 23.19 -49.81 35.77
N ARG A 3 22.96 -49.42 34.50
CA ARG A 3 23.52 -49.73 33.17
C ARG A 3 22.87 -48.72 32.20
N SER A 4 23.55 -48.39 31.10
CA SER A 4 22.99 -47.78 29.88
C SER A 4 21.89 -48.65 29.23
N ALA A 5 20.89 -48.04 28.58
CA ALA A 5 20.27 -48.56 27.35
C ALA A 5 19.42 -47.51 26.62
N PHE A 6 19.77 -47.27 25.35
CA PHE A 6 18.96 -46.68 24.28
C PHE A 6 17.61 -47.38 24.08
N ARG A 7 16.61 -46.64 23.58
CA ARG A 7 15.75 -47.05 22.44
C ARG A 7 15.01 -45.84 21.83
N LEU A 8 15.25 -45.63 20.53
CA LEU A 8 14.40 -44.87 19.61
C LEU A 8 13.05 -45.57 19.40
N ALA A 9 11.98 -44.79 19.25
CA ALA A 9 10.93 -44.99 18.25
C ALA A 9 10.15 -43.68 18.05
N ALA A 10 9.82 -43.38 16.80
CA ALA A 10 9.31 -42.13 16.27
C ALA A 10 7.76 -42.08 16.17
N LEU A 11 7.27 -40.93 15.66
CA LEU A 11 5.89 -40.51 15.31
C LEU A 11 5.19 -39.76 16.46
N GLY A 12 4.68 -38.53 16.30
CA GLY A 12 4.56 -37.65 15.15
C GLY A 12 3.63 -36.47 15.52
N LEU A 13 3.75 -35.36 14.78
CA LEU A 13 2.79 -34.23 14.68
C LEU A 13 2.47 -33.43 15.96
N CYS A 14 3.02 -32.21 16.03
CA CYS A 14 2.32 -30.97 16.38
C CYS A 14 3.34 -29.82 16.47
N ALA A 15 3.67 -29.23 15.31
CA ALA A 15 4.34 -27.93 15.24
C ALA A 15 3.85 -27.23 13.97
N GLY A 16 3.37 -25.99 14.13
CA GLY A 16 3.04 -25.09 13.01
C GLY A 16 1.55 -24.85 12.81
N LEU A 17 0.96 -24.00 13.65
CA LEU A 17 -0.16 -23.16 13.25
C LEU A 17 0.22 -21.73 13.61
N LEU A 18 -0.10 -20.79 12.71
CA LEU A 18 0.29 -19.37 12.64
C LEU A 18 1.44 -19.10 11.67
N PHE A 19 1.13 -19.14 10.37
CA PHE A 19 1.65 -18.21 9.35
C PHE A 19 0.88 -18.48 8.05
N THR A 20 -0.13 -17.65 7.78
CA THR A 20 -0.80 -17.64 6.48
C THR A 20 -1.34 -16.24 6.26
N ILE A 21 -0.52 -15.39 5.64
CA ILE A 21 -0.82 -14.34 4.64
C ILE A 21 0.58 -13.85 4.23
N CYS A 22 0.79 -13.58 2.93
CA CYS A 22 2.07 -13.22 2.28
C CYS A 22 2.95 -14.39 1.77
N THR A 23 2.47 -15.14 0.78
CA THR A 23 3.35 -15.69 -0.27
C THR A 23 2.65 -15.74 -1.63
N GLY A 24 3.10 -14.87 -2.52
CA GLY A 24 2.78 -14.88 -3.95
C GLY A 24 3.89 -14.19 -4.73
N CYS A 25 5.13 -14.64 -4.56
CA CYS A 25 6.27 -14.21 -5.37
C CYS A 25 6.25 -14.93 -6.72
N ALA A 26 6.30 -14.16 -7.81
CA ALA A 26 6.94 -14.59 -9.05
C ALA A 26 8.23 -13.76 -9.25
N PRO A 27 9.33 -14.32 -9.75
CA PRO A 27 10.60 -13.62 -9.84
C PRO A 27 10.59 -12.59 -10.98
N ALA A 28 11.12 -11.40 -10.72
CA ALA A 28 11.40 -10.40 -11.76
C ALA A 28 12.64 -10.81 -12.57
N ALA A 29 12.55 -10.77 -13.89
CA ALA A 29 13.68 -10.88 -14.83
C ALA A 29 13.82 -9.55 -15.60
N PRO A 30 15.04 -9.16 -16.01
CA PRO A 30 15.32 -7.79 -16.47
C PRO A 30 14.71 -7.50 -17.84
N ALA A 31 14.37 -6.22 -18.07
CA ALA A 31 13.81 -5.73 -19.32
C ALA A 31 14.81 -5.88 -20.48
N SER A 32 14.47 -6.73 -21.45
CA SER A 32 15.03 -6.69 -22.79
C SER A 32 13.88 -6.79 -23.80
N SER A 33 13.78 -5.80 -24.69
CA SER A 33 12.87 -5.80 -25.83
C SER A 33 13.21 -6.96 -26.77
N GLN A 34 12.48 -8.05 -26.63
CA GLN A 34 12.18 -9.01 -27.69
C GLN A 34 10.89 -9.72 -27.29
N ALA A 35 9.84 -9.54 -28.11
CA ALA A 35 8.59 -10.26 -27.96
C ALA A 35 8.89 -11.77 -27.93
N PRO A 36 8.48 -12.51 -26.88
CA PRO A 36 8.63 -13.95 -26.90
C PRO A 36 7.58 -14.52 -27.86
N ALA A 37 8.05 -15.04 -29.00
CA ALA A 37 7.29 -15.99 -29.80
C ALA A 37 7.18 -17.30 -29.00
N SER A 38 6.25 -17.34 -28.05
CA SER A 38 5.83 -18.57 -27.40
C SER A 38 4.83 -19.26 -28.32
N SER A 39 5.27 -20.33 -28.98
CA SER A 39 4.39 -21.33 -29.56
C SER A 39 3.63 -22.02 -28.43
N ALA A 40 2.59 -21.37 -27.91
CA ALA A 40 1.56 -22.05 -27.15
C ALA A 40 0.88 -23.03 -28.10
N ALA A 41 0.94 -24.32 -27.80
CA ALA A 41 -0.03 -25.24 -28.36
C ALA A 41 -1.40 -24.75 -27.86
N GLU A 42 -2.17 -24.16 -28.76
CA GLU A 42 -3.58 -23.85 -28.53
C GLU A 42 -4.29 -25.17 -28.19
N SER A 43 -4.40 -25.49 -26.91
CA SER A 43 -5.48 -26.35 -26.46
C SER A 43 -6.75 -25.50 -26.57
N THR A 44 -7.35 -25.52 -27.76
CA THR A 44 -8.73 -25.12 -27.97
C THR A 44 -9.63 -26.11 -27.25
N LEU A 45 -9.71 -26.00 -25.91
CA LEU A 45 -10.90 -26.41 -25.18
C LEU A 45 -11.88 -25.25 -25.25
N THR A 46 -12.48 -25.07 -26.43
CA THR A 46 -13.68 -24.25 -26.59
C THR A 46 -14.85 -25.03 -25.99
N VAL A 47 -14.98 -24.99 -24.66
CA VAL A 47 -16.28 -25.28 -24.07
C VAL A 47 -17.17 -24.09 -24.39
N THR A 48 -18.31 -24.40 -24.99
CA THR A 48 -19.26 -23.41 -25.50
C THR A 48 -20.21 -23.08 -24.36
N LEU A 49 -20.39 -21.78 -24.06
CA LEU A 49 -21.45 -21.33 -23.15
C LEU A 49 -22.81 -21.86 -23.64
N PRO A 50 -23.76 -22.17 -22.75
CA PRO A 50 -25.08 -22.65 -23.14
C PRO A 50 -25.78 -21.68 -24.09
N ASP A 51 -26.54 -22.21 -25.06
CA ASP A 51 -27.39 -21.46 -25.97
C ASP A 51 -28.85 -21.95 -25.84
N PRO A 52 -29.80 -21.12 -25.38
CA PRO A 52 -29.60 -19.73 -24.96
C PRO A 52 -28.79 -19.61 -23.66
N LEU A 53 -28.11 -18.47 -23.50
CA LEU A 53 -27.45 -18.13 -22.23
C LEU A 53 -28.51 -18.04 -21.12
N PRO A 54 -28.20 -18.49 -19.90
CA PRO A 54 -29.14 -18.40 -18.80
C PRO A 54 -29.38 -16.93 -18.44
N GLU A 55 -30.63 -16.61 -18.12
CA GLU A 55 -30.99 -15.29 -17.59
C GLU A 55 -30.67 -15.26 -16.08
N PRO A 56 -29.72 -14.42 -15.63
CA PRO A 56 -29.38 -14.32 -14.22
C PRO A 56 -30.53 -13.69 -13.46
N ILE A 57 -30.69 -14.10 -12.20
CA ILE A 57 -31.62 -13.44 -11.29
C ILE A 57 -31.20 -11.98 -11.17
N GLN A 58 -32.11 -11.07 -11.48
CA GLN A 58 -31.89 -9.63 -11.28
C GLN A 58 -32.21 -9.28 -9.83
N PRO A 59 -31.24 -8.81 -9.04
CA PRO A 59 -31.52 -8.17 -7.76
C PRO A 59 -32.45 -6.97 -7.97
N THR A 60 -33.33 -6.72 -7.02
CA THR A 60 -34.05 -5.43 -6.97
C THR A 60 -33.07 -4.28 -6.68
N GLU A 61 -33.49 -3.02 -6.86
CA GLU A 61 -32.64 -1.87 -6.49
C GLU A 61 -32.30 -1.88 -4.99
N GLU A 62 -33.24 -2.28 -4.14
CA GLU A 62 -33.03 -2.44 -2.69
C GLU A 62 -32.02 -3.57 -2.39
N ASP A 63 -32.14 -4.71 -3.08
CA ASP A 63 -31.19 -5.80 -2.96
C ASP A 63 -29.78 -5.36 -3.37
N LEU A 64 -29.64 -4.63 -4.49
CA LEU A 64 -28.35 -4.17 -5.00
C LEU A 64 -27.72 -3.15 -4.06
N ALA A 65 -28.51 -2.27 -3.44
CA ALA A 65 -28.03 -1.36 -2.40
C ALA A 65 -27.50 -2.14 -1.18
N ALA A 66 -28.26 -3.12 -0.68
CA ALA A 66 -27.82 -3.96 0.45
C ALA A 66 -26.54 -4.75 0.12
N ILE A 67 -26.43 -5.29 -1.10
CA ILE A 67 -25.21 -5.96 -1.58
C ILE A 67 -24.03 -4.97 -1.62
N THR A 68 -24.28 -3.75 -2.09
CA THR A 68 -23.25 -2.69 -2.16
C THR A 68 -22.72 -2.36 -0.78
N ASP A 69 -23.58 -2.20 0.23
CA ASP A 69 -23.18 -1.95 1.62
C ASP A 69 -22.29 -3.07 2.18
N VAL A 70 -22.62 -4.34 1.87
CA VAL A 70 -21.80 -5.50 2.26
C VAL A 70 -20.43 -5.47 1.59
N LEU A 71 -20.38 -5.19 0.28
CA LEU A 71 -19.12 -5.11 -0.47
C LEU A 71 -18.27 -3.93 0.01
N GLU A 72 -18.87 -2.77 0.23
CA GLU A 72 -18.17 -1.60 0.75
C GLU A 72 -17.58 -1.90 2.13
N THR A 73 -18.33 -2.57 3.02
CA THR A 73 -17.81 -3.01 4.32
C THR A 73 -16.61 -3.95 4.16
N ARG A 74 -16.64 -4.88 3.20
CA ARG A 74 -15.50 -5.77 2.92
C ARG A 74 -14.27 -5.01 2.43
N PHE A 75 -14.44 -4.04 1.53
CA PHE A 75 -13.34 -3.21 1.03
C PHE A 75 -12.79 -2.28 2.12
N ARG A 76 -13.66 -1.72 2.97
CA ARG A 76 -13.28 -0.77 4.02
C ARG A 76 -12.27 -1.37 5.02
N VAL A 77 -12.36 -2.66 5.32
CA VAL A 77 -11.36 -3.38 6.15
C VAL A 77 -9.94 -3.19 5.60
N ASP A 78 -9.79 -3.16 4.28
CA ASP A 78 -8.50 -3.00 3.60
C ASP A 78 -8.14 -1.53 3.34
N TRP A 79 -9.13 -0.70 3.00
CA TRP A 79 -8.96 0.72 2.70
C TRP A 79 -8.64 1.58 3.93
N ASP A 80 -9.15 1.21 5.10
CA ASP A 80 -8.88 1.92 6.35
C ASP A 80 -7.49 1.59 6.92
N ARG A 81 -6.70 0.73 6.23
CA ARG A 81 -5.33 0.43 6.66
C ARG A 81 -4.46 1.70 6.57
N PRO A 82 -3.85 2.14 7.69
CA PRO A 82 -3.02 3.34 7.72
C PRO A 82 -1.87 3.31 6.71
N GLY A 83 -1.57 4.47 6.14
CA GLY A 83 -0.44 4.67 5.24
C GLY A 83 -0.53 3.95 3.89
N ARG A 84 -1.67 3.33 3.54
CA ARG A 84 -1.82 2.56 2.31
C ARG A 84 -2.49 3.31 1.16
N TYR A 85 -3.59 4.00 1.45
CA TYR A 85 -4.39 4.71 0.45
C TYR A 85 -4.49 6.19 0.83
N LEU A 86 -4.33 7.07 -0.16
CA LEU A 86 -4.74 8.46 -0.04
C LEU A 86 -6.26 8.56 -0.14
N THR A 87 -6.81 7.92 -1.18
CA THR A 87 -8.24 7.77 -1.37
C THR A 87 -8.54 6.38 -1.88
N ALA A 88 -9.63 5.79 -1.42
CA ALA A 88 -10.13 4.54 -1.94
C ALA A 88 -11.65 4.49 -1.79
N ARG A 89 -12.35 4.09 -2.85
CA ARG A 89 -13.81 4.08 -2.87
C ARG A 89 -14.39 3.06 -3.82
N LEU A 90 -15.59 2.61 -3.50
CA LEU A 90 -16.42 1.80 -4.37
C LEU A 90 -17.20 2.75 -5.28
N ASP A 91 -17.03 2.61 -6.59
CA ASP A 91 -17.68 3.46 -7.59
C ASP A 91 -19.08 2.95 -7.95
N SER A 92 -19.20 1.65 -8.18
CA SER A 92 -20.44 1.04 -8.65
C SER A 92 -20.45 -0.46 -8.42
N VAL A 93 -21.65 -0.99 -8.17
CA VAL A 93 -21.97 -2.42 -8.27
C VAL A 93 -23.05 -2.59 -9.32
N GLN A 94 -22.87 -3.50 -10.27
CA GLN A 94 -23.86 -3.79 -11.30
C GLN A 94 -23.86 -5.27 -11.67
N VAL A 95 -25.01 -5.79 -12.11
CA VAL A 95 -25.10 -7.16 -12.64
C VAL A 95 -24.43 -7.21 -14.02
N ILE A 96 -23.58 -8.20 -14.23
CA ILE A 96 -22.95 -8.45 -15.53
C ILE A 96 -23.94 -9.20 -16.42
N PRO A 97 -24.35 -8.63 -17.57
CA PRO A 97 -25.29 -9.30 -18.46
C PRO A 97 -24.63 -10.52 -19.13
N PRO A 98 -25.39 -11.58 -19.46
CA PRO A 98 -24.83 -12.82 -20.01
C PRO A 98 -23.97 -12.66 -21.26
N LYS A 99 -24.33 -11.71 -22.13
CA LYS A 99 -23.59 -11.39 -23.36
C LYS A 99 -22.14 -10.95 -23.10
N GLU A 100 -21.82 -10.45 -21.91
CA GLU A 100 -20.48 -9.97 -21.52
C GLU A 100 -19.64 -11.06 -20.84
N TRP A 101 -20.24 -12.20 -20.46
CA TRP A 101 -19.55 -13.28 -19.74
C TRP A 101 -18.40 -13.91 -20.52
N ALA A 102 -18.54 -14.03 -21.84
CA ALA A 102 -17.50 -14.59 -22.70
C ALA A 102 -16.18 -13.77 -22.69
N GLY A 103 -16.26 -12.48 -22.32
CA GLY A 103 -15.09 -11.61 -22.18
C GLY A 103 -14.43 -11.68 -20.80
N LEU A 104 -15.04 -12.37 -19.82
CA LEU A 104 -14.49 -12.49 -18.48
C LEU A 104 -13.41 -13.56 -18.45
N GLN A 105 -12.27 -13.29 -17.83
CA GLN A 105 -11.23 -14.30 -17.56
C GLN A 105 -11.58 -15.16 -16.33
N ILE A 106 -12.84 -15.57 -16.23
CA ILE A 106 -13.34 -16.46 -15.19
C ILE A 106 -13.55 -17.83 -15.84
N PRO A 107 -13.24 -18.94 -15.14
CA PRO A 107 -13.50 -20.30 -15.63
C PRO A 107 -15.01 -20.61 -15.68
N LEU A 108 -15.78 -19.81 -16.41
CA LEU A 108 -17.19 -20.07 -16.73
C LEU A 108 -17.35 -21.26 -17.69
N THR A 109 -16.26 -21.63 -18.37
CA THR A 109 -16.28 -22.59 -19.47
C THR A 109 -15.63 -23.92 -19.13
N ASP A 110 -14.75 -24.07 -18.14
CA ASP A 110 -14.01 -25.32 -17.95
C ASP A 110 -14.65 -26.30 -16.94
N ASN A 111 -15.86 -26.00 -16.43
CA ASN A 111 -16.56 -26.77 -15.39
C ASN A 111 -15.72 -27.06 -14.14
N THR A 112 -14.70 -26.24 -13.88
CA THR A 112 -13.90 -26.38 -12.66
C THR A 112 -14.84 -26.30 -11.46
N PRO A 113 -14.87 -27.34 -10.59
CA PRO A 113 -15.69 -27.32 -9.40
C PRO A 113 -15.35 -26.09 -8.56
N TRP A 114 -16.36 -25.30 -8.29
CA TRP A 114 -16.36 -24.10 -7.45
C TRP A 114 -17.19 -24.37 -6.19
N LEU A 115 -17.47 -23.35 -5.36
CA LEU A 115 -18.41 -23.34 -4.22
C LEU A 115 -19.25 -24.61 -4.08
N ASP A 116 -18.92 -25.42 -3.07
CA ASP A 116 -19.59 -26.68 -2.74
C ASP A 116 -19.58 -27.74 -3.87
N GLY A 117 -18.54 -27.72 -4.71
CA GLY A 117 -18.33 -28.67 -5.81
C GLY A 117 -19.08 -28.34 -7.10
N ARG A 118 -19.80 -27.20 -7.16
CA ARG A 118 -20.57 -26.75 -8.33
C ARG A 118 -19.74 -25.79 -9.17
N SER A 119 -19.80 -25.84 -10.50
CA SER A 119 -19.12 -24.84 -11.32
C SER A 119 -19.73 -23.44 -11.14
N CYS A 120 -19.04 -22.38 -11.55
CA CYS A 120 -19.60 -21.03 -11.52
C CYS A 120 -20.89 -20.93 -12.35
N LEU A 121 -20.97 -21.64 -13.49
CA LEU A 121 -22.18 -21.70 -14.32
C LEU A 121 -23.32 -22.44 -13.60
N ASP A 122 -23.03 -23.53 -12.89
CA ASP A 122 -24.02 -24.23 -12.06
C ASP A 122 -24.54 -23.31 -10.96
N CYS A 123 -23.68 -22.51 -10.33
CA CYS A 123 -24.11 -21.56 -9.29
C CYS A 123 -25.02 -20.44 -9.82
N ILE A 124 -24.86 -20.02 -11.08
CA ILE A 124 -25.73 -19.01 -11.68
C ILE A 124 -27.08 -19.63 -12.10
N THR A 125 -27.07 -20.91 -12.50
CA THR A 125 -28.26 -21.61 -13.01
C THR A 125 -29.07 -22.38 -11.95
N ASP A 126 -28.42 -22.91 -10.91
CA ASP A 126 -28.99 -23.77 -9.85
C ASP A 126 -28.15 -23.67 -8.53
N PRO A 127 -28.36 -22.61 -7.73
CA PRO A 127 -29.60 -22.31 -7.01
C PRO A 127 -30.16 -20.92 -7.36
N GLY A 128 -29.73 -20.35 -8.50
CA GLY A 128 -30.05 -19.00 -8.91
C GLY A 128 -29.08 -17.97 -8.31
N GLY A 129 -28.27 -17.37 -9.17
CA GLY A 129 -27.31 -16.34 -8.80
C GLY A 129 -27.07 -15.34 -9.92
N CYS A 130 -26.22 -14.36 -9.67
CA CYS A 130 -25.74 -13.45 -10.70
C CYS A 130 -24.25 -13.12 -10.51
N LEU A 131 -23.62 -12.72 -11.61
CA LEU A 131 -22.28 -12.12 -11.55
C LEU A 131 -22.43 -10.61 -11.38
N LEU A 132 -21.67 -10.05 -10.47
CA LEU A 132 -21.61 -8.62 -10.21
C LEU A 132 -20.26 -8.08 -10.68
N MET A 133 -20.27 -6.96 -11.39
CA MET A 133 -19.10 -6.12 -11.57
C MET A 133 -19.07 -5.07 -10.49
N VAL A 134 -17.97 -5.02 -9.76
CA VAL A 134 -17.70 -4.00 -8.74
C VAL A 134 -16.52 -3.17 -9.21
N ARG A 135 -16.75 -1.88 -9.39
CA ARG A 135 -15.71 -0.94 -9.77
C ARG A 135 -15.21 -0.21 -8.54
N THR A 136 -13.89 -0.12 -8.39
CA THR A 136 -13.23 0.60 -7.32
C THR A 136 -12.20 1.56 -7.88
N THR A 137 -12.07 2.73 -7.26
CA THR A 137 -11.02 3.71 -7.54
C THR A 137 -10.10 3.78 -6.33
N THR A 138 -8.80 3.71 -6.56
CA THR A 138 -7.77 3.83 -5.51
C THR A 138 -6.66 4.77 -5.94
N GLU A 139 -6.29 5.67 -5.04
CA GLU A 139 -5.06 6.46 -5.06
C GLU A 139 -4.18 6.00 -3.88
N TYR A 140 -2.98 5.56 -4.17
CA TYR A 140 -2.02 5.05 -3.19
C TYR A 140 -1.18 6.19 -2.61
N THR A 141 -0.76 6.01 -1.36
CA THR A 141 0.29 6.88 -0.80
C THR A 141 1.61 6.65 -1.53
N PRO A 142 2.50 7.66 -1.64
CA PRO A 142 3.84 7.44 -2.21
C PRO A 142 4.60 6.34 -1.45
N GLU A 143 4.43 6.23 -0.14
CA GLU A 143 4.99 5.18 0.71
C GLU A 143 4.52 3.76 0.30
N ALA A 144 3.23 3.60 -0.01
CA ALA A 144 2.69 2.31 -0.44
C ALA A 144 3.24 1.88 -1.81
N ILE A 145 3.38 2.83 -2.74
CA ILE A 145 3.97 2.58 -4.07
C ILE A 145 5.44 2.16 -3.92
N LEU A 146 6.21 2.82 -3.03
CA LEU A 146 7.61 2.48 -2.76
C LEU A 146 7.78 1.05 -2.22
N CYS A 147 6.88 0.57 -1.36
CA CYS A 147 6.93 -0.79 -0.82
C CYS A 147 6.46 -1.87 -1.79
N ALA A 148 5.56 -1.51 -2.72
CA ALA A 148 4.96 -2.45 -3.63
C ALA A 148 4.70 -1.78 -4.99
N PRO A 149 5.76 -1.57 -5.80
CA PRO A 149 5.70 -0.80 -7.06
C PRO A 149 4.84 -1.45 -8.17
N GLN A 150 4.25 -2.61 -7.88
CA GLN A 150 3.24 -3.26 -8.72
C GLN A 150 1.83 -2.66 -8.56
N TYR A 151 1.62 -1.79 -7.56
CA TYR A 151 0.39 -1.03 -7.39
C TYR A 151 0.56 0.35 -8.00
N SER A 152 -0.36 0.72 -8.89
CA SER A 152 -0.50 2.09 -9.38
C SER A 152 -1.89 2.60 -9.02
N ASP A 153 -2.02 3.91 -8.94
CA ASP A 153 -3.33 4.57 -8.91
C ASP A 153 -4.16 4.08 -10.09
N GLY A 154 -5.46 3.93 -9.88
CA GLY A 154 -6.26 3.34 -10.92
C GLY A 154 -7.69 3.02 -10.54
N VAL A 155 -8.41 2.65 -11.58
CA VAL A 155 -9.71 1.99 -11.49
C VAL A 155 -9.48 0.50 -11.66
N ALA A 156 -10.04 -0.28 -10.75
CA ALA A 156 -10.04 -1.73 -10.80
C ALA A 156 -11.48 -2.25 -10.83
N ASP A 157 -11.72 -3.20 -11.71
CA ASP A 157 -12.96 -3.96 -11.80
C ASP A 157 -12.77 -5.29 -11.07
N HIS A 158 -13.75 -5.70 -10.27
CA HIS A 158 -13.77 -6.96 -9.55
C HIS A 158 -15.05 -7.69 -9.90
N VAL A 159 -14.95 -8.99 -10.16
CA VAL A 159 -16.14 -9.79 -10.44
C VAL A 159 -16.49 -10.60 -9.22
N TYR A 160 -17.74 -10.54 -8.79
CA TYR A 160 -18.25 -11.33 -7.66
C TYR A 160 -19.38 -12.23 -8.10
N LEU A 161 -19.46 -13.42 -7.49
CA LEU A 161 -20.64 -14.27 -7.57
C LEU A 161 -21.54 -13.97 -6.37
N ALA A 162 -22.75 -13.52 -6.66
CA ALA A 162 -23.79 -13.30 -5.67
C ALA A 162 -24.89 -14.37 -5.80
N LEU A 163 -25.25 -14.99 -4.69
CA LEU A 163 -26.30 -16.01 -4.61
C LEU A 163 -27.48 -15.45 -3.84
N LYS A 164 -28.69 -15.79 -4.30
CA LYS A 164 -29.91 -15.46 -3.57
C LYS A 164 -30.28 -16.61 -2.65
N GLU A 165 -30.25 -16.37 -1.34
CA GLU A 165 -30.59 -17.33 -0.30
C GLU A 165 -31.90 -16.95 0.38
N GLU A 166 -32.45 -17.82 1.22
CA GLU A 166 -33.70 -17.55 1.96
C GLU A 166 -33.59 -16.31 2.87
N THR A 167 -32.39 -16.03 3.37
CA THR A 167 -32.08 -14.91 4.26
C THR A 167 -31.73 -13.61 3.53
N GLY A 168 -31.63 -13.62 2.20
CA GLY A 168 -31.22 -12.48 1.39
C GLY A 168 -30.08 -12.81 0.42
N TRP A 169 -29.44 -11.78 -0.12
CA TRP A 169 -28.31 -11.95 -1.03
C TRP A 169 -27.00 -12.14 -0.27
N THR A 170 -26.21 -13.11 -0.73
CA THR A 170 -24.90 -13.43 -0.16
C THR A 170 -23.83 -13.34 -1.25
N ILE A 171 -22.72 -12.65 -0.97
CA ILE A 171 -21.54 -12.68 -1.83
C ILE A 171 -20.75 -13.95 -1.50
N ALA A 172 -20.84 -14.93 -2.40
CA ALA A 172 -20.33 -16.28 -2.19
C ALA A 172 -18.86 -16.41 -2.58
N ASP A 173 -18.41 -15.71 -3.63
CA ASP A 173 -16.99 -15.65 -4.00
C ASP A 173 -16.66 -14.40 -4.82
N GLY A 174 -15.37 -14.11 -4.99
CA GLY A 174 -14.87 -12.98 -5.77
C GLY A 174 -13.56 -13.28 -6.51
N TRP A 175 -13.46 -12.72 -7.71
CA TRP A 175 -12.25 -12.71 -8.52
C TRP A 175 -11.78 -11.28 -8.72
N ARG A 176 -10.52 -11.04 -8.38
CA ARG A 176 -9.87 -9.80 -8.76
C ARG A 176 -9.38 -9.95 -10.19
N TYR A 177 -9.94 -9.17 -11.10
CA TYR A 177 -9.48 -9.12 -12.48
C TYR A 177 -9.13 -7.69 -12.84
N TYR A 178 -7.84 -7.37 -12.91
CA TYR A 178 -7.41 -6.03 -13.31
C TYR A 178 -7.66 -5.83 -14.80
N MET A 179 -8.86 -5.35 -15.14
CA MET A 179 -9.10 -4.65 -16.39
C MET A 179 -8.69 -3.22 -16.13
N GLY A 180 -7.45 -2.88 -16.48
CA GLY A 180 -6.93 -1.53 -16.32
C GLY A 180 -7.94 -0.52 -16.83
N GLY A 181 -8.56 0.21 -15.91
CA GLY A 181 -9.34 1.38 -16.23
C GLY A 181 -8.40 2.56 -16.42
N GLU A 182 -8.89 3.62 -17.07
CA GLU A 182 -8.17 4.89 -17.05
C GLU A 182 -8.03 5.32 -15.58
N PRO A 183 -6.81 5.67 -15.13
CA PRO A 183 -6.62 6.14 -13.77
C PRO A 183 -7.52 7.36 -13.53
N PRO A 184 -8.09 7.50 -12.32
CA PRO A 184 -8.82 8.70 -11.97
C PRO A 184 -7.92 9.92 -12.21
N THR A 185 -8.51 11.07 -12.54
CA THR A 185 -7.75 12.32 -12.46
C THR A 185 -7.35 12.50 -11.00
N PRO A 186 -6.04 12.57 -10.68
CA PRO A 186 -5.60 12.70 -9.30
C PRO A 186 -6.25 13.92 -8.67
N SER A 187 -6.61 13.81 -7.39
CA SER A 187 -6.87 14.99 -6.57
C SER A 187 -5.73 16.02 -6.73
N THR A 188 -6.03 17.31 -6.67
CA THR A 188 -5.02 18.37 -6.72
C THR A 188 -5.17 19.30 -5.53
N ASP A 189 -4.05 19.60 -4.88
CA ASP A 189 -3.98 20.56 -3.78
C ASP A 189 -3.51 21.93 -4.34
N PRO A 190 -4.16 23.06 -3.99
CA PRO A 190 -3.74 24.37 -4.47
C PRO A 190 -2.27 24.70 -4.18
N MET A 191 -1.76 24.31 -3.00
CA MET A 191 -0.37 24.53 -2.61
C MET A 191 0.58 23.65 -3.42
N GLN A 192 0.19 22.40 -3.69
CA GLN A 192 0.93 21.52 -4.61
C GLN A 192 1.06 22.12 -6.01
N GLN A 193 0.00 22.75 -6.52
CA GLN A 193 0.01 23.43 -7.81
C GLN A 193 0.88 24.70 -7.79
N GLU A 194 0.76 25.51 -6.74
CA GLU A 194 1.56 26.73 -6.55
C GLU A 194 3.07 26.42 -6.50
N LEU A 195 3.44 25.34 -5.81
CA LEU A 195 4.82 24.87 -5.72
C LEU A 195 5.25 24.06 -6.96
N GLU A 196 4.36 23.84 -7.94
CA GLU A 196 4.62 23.05 -9.16
C GLU A 196 5.17 21.63 -8.86
N LEU A 197 4.77 21.03 -7.75
CA LEU A 197 5.23 19.69 -7.33
C LEU A 197 4.35 18.60 -7.94
N THR A 198 4.86 17.38 -8.08
CA THR A 198 3.97 16.23 -8.29
C THR A 198 3.15 15.96 -7.02
N MET A 199 1.99 15.31 -7.13
CA MET A 199 1.22 14.95 -5.94
C MET A 199 2.03 14.05 -4.99
N GLN A 200 2.83 13.14 -5.54
CA GLN A 200 3.70 12.27 -4.75
C GLN A 200 4.78 13.06 -4.00
N GLN A 201 5.41 14.06 -4.65
CA GLN A 201 6.34 14.99 -3.98
C GLN A 201 5.65 15.76 -2.86
N TRP A 202 4.44 16.29 -3.12
CA TRP A 202 3.69 17.07 -2.14
C TRP A 202 3.33 16.26 -0.89
N ILE A 203 2.77 15.07 -1.07
CA ILE A 203 2.42 14.19 0.04
C ILE A 203 3.67 13.75 0.81
N THR A 204 4.74 13.36 0.09
CA THR A 204 6.00 12.95 0.74
C THR A 204 6.59 14.10 1.57
N LEU A 205 6.59 15.32 1.03
CA LEU A 205 7.09 16.53 1.72
C LEU A 205 6.32 16.80 3.02
N GLN A 206 4.99 16.73 2.97
CA GLN A 206 4.15 16.92 4.17
C GLN A 206 4.43 15.84 5.22
N HIS A 207 4.50 14.58 4.83
CA HIS A 207 4.80 13.50 5.76
C HIS A 207 6.21 13.62 6.36
N GLN A 208 7.22 13.96 5.55
CA GLN A 208 8.60 14.17 6.00
C GLN A 208 8.69 15.33 7.00
N THR A 209 8.09 16.47 6.68
CA THR A 209 8.15 17.66 7.54
C THR A 209 7.41 17.46 8.84
N ARG A 210 6.23 16.81 8.82
CA ARG A 210 5.51 16.41 10.03
C ARG A 210 6.35 15.46 10.89
N ALA A 211 6.97 14.44 10.29
CA ALA A 211 7.82 13.50 11.02
C ALA A 211 9.07 14.16 11.63
N LEU A 212 9.71 15.10 10.92
CA LEU A 212 10.85 15.88 11.44
C LEU A 212 10.47 16.75 12.63
N ALA A 213 9.26 17.33 12.61
CA ALA A 213 8.75 18.12 13.71
C ALA A 213 8.47 17.23 14.93
N LEU A 214 7.69 16.16 14.74
CA LEU A 214 7.31 15.23 15.81
C LEU A 214 8.52 14.53 16.46
N SER A 215 9.55 14.20 15.67
CA SER A 215 10.78 13.62 16.19
C SER A 215 11.63 14.58 17.02
N GLY A 216 11.27 15.87 17.07
CA GLY A 216 11.95 16.88 17.90
C GLY A 216 13.33 17.27 17.39
N ILE A 217 13.62 17.06 16.10
CA ILE A 217 14.92 17.38 15.51
C ILE A 217 14.98 18.90 15.24
N PHE A 218 15.24 19.67 16.30
CA PHE A 218 15.25 21.14 16.32
C PHE A 218 16.67 21.72 16.42
N ARG A 219 17.56 21.23 15.57
CA ARG A 219 18.96 21.66 15.48
C ARG A 219 19.45 21.63 14.03
N ASN A 220 20.60 22.25 13.80
CA ASN A 220 21.22 22.26 12.49
C ASN A 220 21.67 20.84 12.07
N LEU A 221 21.46 20.53 10.79
CA LEU A 221 21.92 19.36 10.06
C LEU A 221 22.37 19.83 8.67
N GLU A 222 23.65 19.69 8.35
CA GLU A 222 24.17 19.97 7.01
C GLU A 222 24.32 18.68 6.17
N ASP A 223 24.41 17.52 6.83
CA ASP A 223 24.36 16.18 6.26
C ASP A 223 23.61 15.21 7.22
N PRO A 224 22.26 15.17 7.12
CA PRO A 224 21.42 14.38 8.02
C PRO A 224 21.82 12.91 8.15
N LEU A 225 22.23 12.25 7.06
CA LEU A 225 22.60 10.83 7.08
C LEU A 225 23.87 10.57 7.92
N THR A 226 24.75 11.55 8.11
CA THR A 226 25.95 11.36 8.94
C THR A 226 25.81 11.92 10.35
N GLU A 227 24.88 12.85 10.57
CA GLU A 227 24.74 13.62 11.79
C GLU A 227 23.61 13.18 12.73
N LEU A 228 22.61 12.44 12.24
CA LEU A 228 21.54 11.91 13.11
C LEU A 228 22.10 10.94 14.15
N THR A 229 21.67 11.11 15.39
CA THR A 229 21.98 10.20 16.50
C THR A 229 21.05 8.97 16.48
N PRO A 230 21.40 7.87 17.19
CA PRO A 230 20.51 6.71 17.29
C PRO A 230 19.12 7.05 17.88
N ALA A 231 19.06 7.94 18.87
CA ALA A 231 17.79 8.38 19.47
C ALA A 231 16.93 9.17 18.47
N GLU A 232 17.51 10.11 17.74
CA GLU A 232 16.79 10.86 16.71
C GLU A 232 16.33 9.95 15.57
N CYS A 233 17.11 8.92 15.21
CA CYS A 233 16.67 7.90 14.26
C CYS A 233 15.45 7.11 14.79
N ALA A 234 15.45 6.72 16.06
CA ALA A 234 14.31 6.02 16.69
C ALA A 234 13.05 6.89 16.71
N TRP A 235 13.19 8.17 17.09
CA TRP A 235 12.11 9.14 17.11
C TRP A 235 11.56 9.43 15.72
N TYR A 236 12.44 9.59 14.74
CA TYR A 236 12.03 9.78 13.35
C TYR A 236 11.30 8.57 12.81
N LEU A 237 11.80 7.35 13.03
CA LEU A 237 11.14 6.12 12.59
C LEU A 237 9.74 5.97 13.21
N TYR A 238 9.58 6.30 14.50
CA TYR A 238 8.28 6.27 15.16
C TYR A 238 7.30 7.25 14.54
N ALA A 239 7.69 8.53 14.45
CA ALA A 239 6.84 9.57 13.86
C ALA A 239 6.50 9.29 12.39
N ARG A 240 7.48 8.80 11.62
CA ARG A 240 7.30 8.50 10.20
C ARG A 240 6.42 7.27 9.99
N SER A 241 6.37 6.32 10.95
CA SER A 241 5.55 5.10 10.84
C SER A 241 4.05 5.37 10.64
N GLU A 242 3.55 6.54 11.04
CA GLU A 242 2.15 6.97 10.82
C GLU A 242 1.78 7.08 9.33
N SER A 243 2.76 7.36 8.48
CA SER A 243 2.59 7.50 7.03
C SER A 243 2.95 6.24 6.25
N TRP A 244 3.55 5.25 6.91
CA TRP A 244 3.84 3.93 6.35
C TRP A 244 2.81 2.91 6.88
N PHE A 245 3.02 1.61 6.64
CA PHE A 245 2.13 0.55 7.11
C PHE A 245 2.09 0.39 8.66
N GLY A 246 2.52 1.39 9.43
CA GLY A 246 2.46 1.39 10.89
C GLY A 246 3.59 0.60 11.56
N LEU A 247 3.37 0.33 12.85
CA LEU A 247 4.25 -0.47 13.68
C LEU A 247 3.72 -1.90 13.84
N THR A 248 4.62 -2.89 13.85
CA THR A 248 4.33 -4.28 14.22
C THR A 248 4.04 -4.38 15.72
N GLU A 249 3.48 -5.52 16.15
CA GLU A 249 3.28 -5.82 17.57
C GLU A 249 4.58 -5.79 18.38
N GLU A 250 5.74 -6.05 17.76
CA GLU A 250 7.05 -5.95 18.41
C GLU A 250 7.62 -4.52 18.43
N GLY A 251 6.86 -3.51 17.99
CA GLY A 251 7.27 -2.11 17.98
C GLY A 251 8.27 -1.76 16.88
N ARG A 252 8.36 -2.55 15.81
CA ARG A 252 9.16 -2.25 14.61
C ARG A 252 8.29 -1.58 13.56
N THR A 253 8.85 -0.87 12.60
CA THR A 253 8.10 -0.49 11.41
C THR A 253 7.76 -1.74 10.59
N GLU A 254 6.53 -1.86 10.09
CA GLU A 254 6.17 -2.96 9.17
C GLU A 254 7.04 -2.92 7.90
N THR A 255 7.37 -1.70 7.45
CA THR A 255 8.36 -1.45 6.40
C THR A 255 9.77 -1.44 6.97
N SER A 256 10.76 -1.97 6.24
CA SER A 256 12.17 -1.87 6.65
C SER A 256 12.59 -0.41 6.87
N SER A 257 13.23 -0.12 8.01
CA SER A 257 13.77 1.22 8.31
C SER A 257 14.69 1.75 7.21
N SER A 258 15.42 0.87 6.52
CA SER A 258 16.27 1.25 5.40
C SER A 258 15.53 1.81 4.21
N ILE A 259 14.31 1.34 3.96
CA ILE A 259 13.45 1.86 2.89
C ILE A 259 13.00 3.28 3.26
N ILE A 260 12.62 3.48 4.52
CA ILE A 260 12.19 4.80 5.03
C ILE A 260 13.34 5.81 4.91
N PHE A 261 14.54 5.46 5.40
CA PHE A 261 15.69 6.37 5.30
C PHE A 261 16.17 6.61 3.87
N GLN A 262 16.12 5.61 2.99
CA GLN A 262 16.41 5.78 1.57
C GLN A 262 15.41 6.76 0.92
N ALA A 263 14.12 6.60 1.22
CA ALA A 263 13.07 7.44 0.68
C ALA A 263 13.18 8.90 1.16
N ASP A 264 13.61 9.11 2.41
CA ASP A 264 13.53 10.43 3.03
C ASP A 264 14.84 11.23 2.99
N PHE A 265 16.00 10.59 2.81
CA PHE A 265 17.30 11.26 2.95
C PHE A 265 18.28 11.02 1.80
N ALA A 266 17.88 10.30 0.75
CA ALA A 266 18.74 10.04 -0.40
C ALA A 266 18.11 10.54 -1.70
N GLU A 267 18.92 11.16 -2.56
CA GLU A 267 18.50 11.57 -3.91
C GLU A 267 18.28 10.35 -4.82
N GLU A 268 19.15 9.35 -4.72
CA GLU A 268 19.18 8.24 -5.67
C GLU A 268 18.07 7.20 -5.41
N ASN A 269 17.44 6.72 -6.50
CA ASN A 269 16.58 5.53 -6.49
C ASN A 269 17.30 4.29 -7.06
N ALA A 270 18.62 4.31 -7.26
CA ALA A 270 19.33 3.22 -7.91
C ALA A 270 19.41 1.92 -7.07
N SER A 271 19.08 1.98 -5.76
CA SER A 271 19.33 0.90 -4.80
C SER A 271 18.11 0.06 -4.41
N TRP A 272 16.91 0.36 -4.91
CA TRP A 272 15.69 -0.38 -4.56
C TRP A 272 15.69 -1.84 -5.06
N THR A 273 16.70 -2.23 -5.84
CA THR A 273 16.73 -3.48 -6.61
C THR A 273 17.54 -4.63 -5.97
N SER A 274 18.23 -4.46 -4.83
CA SER A 274 19.18 -5.50 -4.38
C SER A 274 19.12 -6.01 -2.94
N ASP A 275 18.38 -5.41 -1.99
CA ASP A 275 18.26 -6.03 -0.66
C ASP A 275 16.98 -5.64 0.08
N TRP A 276 15.93 -6.45 -0.08
CA TRP A 276 14.68 -6.35 0.69
C TRP A 276 14.87 -6.70 2.18
N ARG A 277 16.07 -7.12 2.61
CA ARG A 277 16.40 -7.50 4.00
C ARG A 277 17.24 -6.44 4.73
N GLY A 278 16.88 -5.17 4.59
CA GLY A 278 17.23 -4.17 5.62
C GLY A 278 18.66 -3.65 5.59
N GLY A 279 19.22 -3.48 4.39
CA GLY A 279 20.53 -2.84 4.19
C GLY A 279 20.56 -2.02 2.91
N GLY A 280 19.71 -1.01 2.80
CA GLY A 280 19.86 0.00 1.75
C GLY A 280 21.24 0.69 1.86
N PRO A 281 21.86 1.16 0.77
CA PRO A 281 23.14 1.87 0.83
C PRO A 281 23.04 3.17 1.63
N CYS A 282 21.85 3.77 1.71
CA CYS A 282 21.59 5.03 2.42
C CYS A 282 20.93 4.76 3.79
N MET A 283 21.74 4.33 4.74
CA MET A 283 21.40 4.29 6.16
C MET A 283 22.11 5.42 6.91
N PRO A 284 21.46 6.04 7.91
CA PRO A 284 22.16 6.94 8.82
C PRO A 284 23.38 6.23 9.42
N LYS A 285 24.50 6.95 9.56
CA LYS A 285 25.74 6.40 10.13
C LYS A 285 25.51 5.76 11.50
N ALA A 286 24.60 6.32 12.28
CA ALA A 286 24.16 5.81 13.57
C ALA A 286 23.56 4.38 13.51
N LEU A 287 23.06 3.95 12.35
CA LEU A 287 22.38 2.68 12.15
C LEU A 287 23.21 1.65 11.37
N LYS A 288 24.47 1.95 11.00
CA LYS A 288 25.35 1.03 10.26
C LYS A 288 25.99 -0.05 11.15
N GLY A 289 25.54 -0.20 12.39
CA GLY A 289 25.99 -1.23 13.35
C GLY A 289 25.06 -2.44 13.41
N PRO A 290 25.43 -3.51 14.16
CA PRO A 290 24.60 -4.70 14.31
C PRO A 290 23.39 -4.50 15.23
N GLU A 291 23.31 -3.36 15.93
CA GLU A 291 22.22 -3.03 16.83
C GLU A 291 21.04 -2.46 16.05
N GLU A 292 19.91 -3.14 16.16
CA GLU A 292 18.65 -2.68 15.58
C GLU A 292 18.10 -1.54 16.43
N VAL A 293 17.90 -0.37 15.80
CA VAL A 293 17.22 0.76 16.44
C VAL A 293 15.72 0.60 16.24
N PHE A 294 15.03 0.37 17.34
CA PHE A 294 13.58 0.31 17.36
C PHE A 294 12.99 1.72 17.33
N PRO A 295 11.90 1.93 16.58
CA PRO A 295 11.05 3.09 16.72
C PRO A 295 10.74 3.38 18.20
N ALA A 296 10.89 4.63 18.61
CA ALA A 296 10.53 5.08 19.94
C ALA A 296 9.87 6.46 19.85
N GLN A 297 8.88 6.73 20.69
CA GLN A 297 8.26 8.05 20.72
C GLN A 297 9.24 9.09 21.28
N ASN A 298 9.26 10.29 20.70
CA ASN A 298 9.94 11.43 21.32
C ASN A 298 9.22 11.79 22.63
N PRO A 299 9.92 11.99 23.77
CA PRO A 299 9.28 12.38 25.03
C PRO A 299 8.36 13.61 24.94
N ASP A 300 8.66 14.55 24.04
CA ASP A 300 7.89 15.79 23.85
C ASP A 300 6.88 15.70 22.69
N GLU A 301 6.72 14.53 22.06
CA GLU A 301 5.93 14.37 20.83
C GLU A 301 4.47 14.81 20.98
N GLU A 302 3.82 14.46 22.09
CA GLU A 302 2.40 14.79 22.31
C GLU A 302 2.20 16.31 22.37
N THR A 303 3.10 17.02 23.03
CA THR A 303 3.10 18.50 23.09
C THR A 303 3.35 19.11 21.72
N ILE A 304 4.33 18.58 20.98
CA ILE A 304 4.65 19.05 19.63
C ILE A 304 3.46 18.82 18.69
N ARG A 305 2.83 17.63 18.76
CA ARG A 305 1.66 17.26 17.97
C ARG A 305 0.49 18.20 18.26
N ALA A 306 0.19 18.45 19.53
CA ALA A 306 -0.87 19.37 19.91
C ALA A 306 -0.62 20.79 19.36
N ALA A 307 0.62 21.26 19.34
CA ALA A 307 0.99 22.56 18.76
C ALA A 307 0.82 22.57 17.23
N LEU A 308 1.27 21.52 16.53
CA LEU A 308 1.08 21.36 15.07
C LEU A 308 -0.38 21.31 14.68
N ASP A 309 -1.19 20.53 15.40
CA ASP A 309 -2.60 20.33 15.05
C ASP A 309 -3.46 21.57 15.40
N ALA A 310 -2.97 22.45 16.28
CA ALA A 310 -3.63 23.71 16.64
C ALA A 310 -3.41 24.83 15.62
N ASP A 311 -2.35 24.75 14.80
CA ASP A 311 -1.99 25.76 13.82
C ASP A 311 -1.73 25.14 12.44
N PRO A 312 -2.71 25.17 11.52
CA PRO A 312 -2.55 24.60 10.18
C PRO A 312 -1.48 25.35 9.35
N ASP A 313 -1.11 26.57 9.76
CA ASP A 313 -0.10 27.40 9.09
C ASP A 313 1.28 27.31 9.79
N ALA A 314 1.45 26.36 10.73
CA ALA A 314 2.71 26.15 11.45
C ALA A 314 3.88 25.81 10.52
N ILE A 315 3.61 25.29 9.32
CA ILE A 315 4.61 24.97 8.31
C ILE A 315 4.26 25.72 7.02
N VAL A 316 5.19 26.56 6.58
CA VAL A 316 5.08 27.29 5.31
C VAL A 316 6.08 26.71 4.32
N TYR A 317 5.64 26.50 3.08
CA TYR A 317 6.45 25.90 2.03
C TYR A 317 6.77 26.94 0.95
N GLU A 318 8.02 26.95 0.50
CA GLU A 318 8.47 27.79 -0.63
C GLU A 318 9.36 26.97 -1.56
N ARG A 319 9.18 27.11 -2.88
CA ARG A 319 10.04 26.46 -3.86
C ARG A 319 10.99 27.46 -4.51
N THR A 320 12.26 27.06 -4.60
CA THR A 320 13.30 27.79 -5.35
C THR A 320 14.02 26.83 -6.29
N GLY A 321 13.69 26.85 -7.58
CA GLY A 321 14.28 25.95 -8.56
C GLY A 321 13.98 24.47 -8.26
N ASP A 322 15.03 23.69 -8.03
CA ASP A 322 14.95 22.24 -7.77
C ASP A 322 14.93 21.89 -6.28
N THR A 323 14.72 22.88 -5.40
CA THR A 323 14.61 22.69 -3.96
C THR A 323 13.32 23.29 -3.41
N VAL A 324 12.78 22.65 -2.37
CA VAL A 324 11.66 23.14 -1.58
C VAL A 324 12.13 23.37 -0.16
N THR A 325 11.81 24.53 0.38
CA THR A 325 12.05 24.89 1.78
C THR A 325 10.74 24.78 2.55
N ALA A 326 10.78 24.16 3.72
CA ALA A 326 9.69 24.14 4.67
C ALA A 326 10.11 24.87 5.95
N THR A 327 9.45 25.98 6.27
CA THR A 327 9.68 26.78 7.47
C THR A 327 8.65 26.41 8.53
N LEU A 328 9.11 25.76 9.59
CA LEU A 328 8.31 25.38 10.75
C LEU A 328 8.42 26.46 11.84
N THR A 329 7.29 26.93 12.36
CA THR A 329 7.23 27.79 13.55
C THR A 329 6.27 27.17 14.56
N LEU A 330 6.79 26.77 15.73
CA LEU A 330 6.00 26.13 16.78
C LEU A 330 6.12 26.86 18.12
N PRO A 331 5.01 27.39 18.68
CA PRO A 331 5.00 27.88 20.04
C PRO A 331 4.95 26.69 21.01
N LEU A 332 6.03 26.46 21.77
CA LEU A 332 6.07 25.47 22.85
C LEU A 332 6.16 26.19 24.22
N GLU A 333 5.90 25.46 25.31
CA GLU A 333 5.91 26.03 26.68
C GLU A 333 7.23 26.74 27.03
N ASN A 334 8.35 26.24 26.52
CA ASN A 334 9.69 26.74 26.79
C ASN A 334 10.19 27.78 25.76
N GLY A 335 9.32 28.23 24.85
CA GLY A 335 9.61 29.22 23.81
C GLY A 335 9.23 28.75 22.42
N THR A 336 9.38 29.65 21.45
CA THR A 336 9.11 29.35 20.05
C THR A 336 10.29 28.61 19.41
N ILE A 337 9.99 27.49 18.77
CA ILE A 337 10.91 26.80 17.86
C ILE A 337 10.66 27.33 16.45
N ALA A 338 11.74 27.70 15.76
CA ALA A 338 11.71 28.05 14.35
C ALA A 338 12.78 27.23 13.61
N MET A 339 12.35 26.48 12.60
CA MET A 339 13.21 25.61 11.81
C MET A 339 12.97 25.84 10.32
N GLU A 340 14.02 25.71 9.54
CA GLU A 340 13.99 25.69 8.09
C GLU A 340 14.54 24.33 7.62
N TYR A 341 13.75 23.61 6.83
CA TYR A 341 14.14 22.33 6.24
C TYR A 341 14.24 22.49 4.72
N THR A 342 15.36 22.11 4.13
CA THR A 342 15.57 22.18 2.69
C THR A 342 15.53 20.78 2.09
N PHE A 343 14.68 20.61 1.08
CA PHE A 343 14.46 19.34 0.40
C PHE A 343 14.86 19.45 -1.07
N GLY A 344 15.51 18.42 -1.59
CA GLY A 344 15.73 18.23 -3.02
C GLY A 344 14.57 17.47 -3.66
N LEU A 345 14.39 17.65 -4.96
CA LEU A 345 13.34 16.98 -5.73
C LEU A 345 13.88 15.77 -6.50
N VAL A 346 13.22 14.63 -6.35
CA VAL A 346 13.42 13.43 -7.18
C VAL A 346 12.32 13.38 -8.25
N GLN A 347 12.72 13.40 -9.50
CA GLN A 347 11.83 13.40 -10.67
C GLN A 347 11.24 12.00 -10.93
N ASP A 348 10.12 11.93 -11.63
CA ASP A 348 9.46 10.66 -12.02
C ASP A 348 10.38 9.74 -12.84
N SER A 349 11.33 10.30 -13.60
CA SER A 349 12.21 9.53 -14.49
C SER A 349 13.26 8.70 -13.75
N THR A 350 13.50 8.96 -12.47
CA THR A 350 14.65 8.40 -11.74
C THR A 350 14.31 7.19 -10.89
N GLY A 351 13.04 6.79 -10.69
CA GLY A 351 12.67 5.58 -9.93
C GLY A 351 11.16 5.38 -9.79
N PRO A 352 10.69 4.54 -8.84
CA PRO A 352 9.28 4.11 -8.79
C PRO A 352 8.30 5.22 -8.36
N VAL A 353 8.79 6.26 -7.69
CA VAL A 353 7.99 7.36 -7.12
C VAL A 353 8.77 8.67 -7.23
N SER A 354 8.10 9.74 -7.65
CA SER A 354 8.62 11.11 -7.54
C SER A 354 8.42 11.62 -6.11
N ARG A 355 9.49 12.10 -5.49
CA ARG A 355 9.51 12.37 -4.05
C ARG A 355 10.46 13.50 -3.69
N THR A 356 10.43 13.91 -2.44
CA THR A 356 11.40 14.82 -1.83
C THR A 356 12.43 14.04 -1.01
N TRP A 357 13.59 14.65 -0.75
CA TRP A 357 14.57 14.14 0.21
C TRP A 357 15.20 15.29 0.99
N LEU A 358 15.43 15.10 2.29
CA LEU A 358 15.99 16.13 3.17
C LEU A 358 17.48 16.34 2.89
N GLN A 359 17.85 17.56 2.53
CA GLN A 359 19.25 17.97 2.33
C GLN A 359 19.83 18.55 3.62
N THR A 360 19.13 19.54 4.20
CA THR A 360 19.61 20.26 5.37
C THR A 360 18.46 20.66 6.30
N ALA A 361 18.75 20.86 7.57
CA ALA A 361 17.88 21.50 8.54
C ALA A 361 18.63 22.64 9.24
N ARG A 362 17.98 23.77 9.49
CA ARG A 362 18.56 24.94 10.15
C ARG A 362 17.60 25.52 11.16
N ARG A 363 18.12 25.88 12.34
CA ARG A 363 17.38 26.63 13.34
C ARG A 363 17.48 28.12 13.04
N LEU A 364 16.35 28.82 13.05
CA LEU A 364 16.25 30.25 12.75
C LEU A 364 16.46 31.14 13.99
#